data_AF-A0A1Q8KLD4-F1
#
_entry.id   AF-A0A1Q8KLD4-F1
#
_cell.length_a   1.000
_cell.length_b   1.000
_cell.length_c   1.000
_cell.angle_alpha   90.00
_cell.angle_beta   90.00
_cell.angle_gamma   90.00
#
_symmetry.space_group_name_H-M   'P 1'
#
loop_
_entity.id
_entity.type
_entity.pdbx_description
1 polymer ?
#
loop_
_entity_poly.entity_id
_entity_poly.type
_entity_poly.pdbx_seq_one_letter_code
_entity_poly.pdbx_strand_id
1 'polypeptide(L)'
;MAVEHPSGPPSPLKGRDLRRHLADAVLPNIAFLVGYEALGVQEGVIAAVAAGLVLVVVRLLARRRLTMVVAAFGLVLLHVLMVLVTGEGRDYFLPWLVVNSLATVVFAGSWLIRRPISMRLSRFSGMTDDPAAHLRVTALWTGLWVLHLLVGVPLYAASQVVALGVAKFVLGPPAIVLWGYLTWRLLRTRPAAVAAADEEQR
;
A
#
# COMPACT_ATOMS: atom_id res chain seq x y z
N MET A 1 -17.99 -7.88 -36.88
CA MET A 1 -18.29 -6.91 -35.82
C MET A 1 -17.02 -6.77 -34.98
N ALA A 2 -16.16 -5.80 -35.33
CA ALA A 2 -14.82 -5.67 -34.74
C ALA A 2 -14.89 -4.88 -33.42
N VAL A 3 -14.31 -5.43 -32.37
CA VAL A 3 -14.18 -4.79 -31.05
C VAL A 3 -12.95 -3.88 -31.10
N GLU A 4 -13.16 -2.56 -31.07
CA GLU A 4 -12.08 -1.59 -30.93
C GLU A 4 -11.45 -1.71 -29.53
N HIS A 5 -10.18 -2.09 -29.48
CA HIS A 5 -9.33 -1.97 -28.30
C HIS A 5 -8.75 -0.55 -28.25
N PRO A 6 -8.90 0.21 -27.14
CA PRO A 6 -8.31 1.55 -27.03
C PRO A 6 -6.77 1.44 -26.93
N SER A 7 -6.10 1.78 -28.03
CA SER A 7 -4.64 1.80 -28.21
C SER A 7 -4.06 3.19 -27.93
N GLY A 8 -4.10 3.62 -26.66
CA GLY A 8 -3.45 4.86 -26.22
C GLY A 8 -2.68 4.67 -24.91
N PRO A 9 -1.49 5.28 -24.74
CA PRO A 9 -0.84 5.31 -23.44
C PRO A 9 -1.74 6.02 -22.42
N PRO A 10 -1.75 5.59 -21.14
CA PRO A 10 -2.55 6.24 -20.11
C PRO A 10 -2.20 7.73 -20.03
N SER A 11 -3.21 8.59 -20.17
CA SER A 11 -3.02 10.04 -20.14
C SER A 11 -2.34 10.46 -18.82
N PRO A 12 -1.31 11.33 -18.84
CA PRO A 12 -0.69 11.83 -17.62
C PRO A 12 -1.76 12.50 -16.75
N LEU A 13 -1.83 12.10 -15.47
CA LEU A 13 -2.77 12.67 -14.50
C LEU A 13 -2.61 14.18 -14.48
N LYS A 14 -3.69 14.92 -14.76
CA LYS A 14 -3.68 16.39 -14.74
C LYS A 14 -3.23 16.83 -13.34
N GLY A 15 -2.41 17.89 -13.25
CA GLY A 15 -1.87 18.36 -11.96
C GLY A 15 -2.92 18.67 -10.88
N ARG A 16 -4.18 18.89 -11.29
CA ARG A 16 -5.34 19.06 -10.40
C ARG A 16 -5.76 17.75 -9.71
N ASP A 17 -5.68 16.63 -10.42
CA ASP A 17 -6.04 15.30 -9.91
C ASP A 17 -4.99 14.79 -8.93
N LEU A 18 -3.71 15.09 -9.17
CA LEU A 18 -2.61 14.76 -8.26
C LEU A 18 -2.76 15.49 -6.92
N ARG A 19 -3.02 16.81 -6.94
CA ARG A 19 -3.23 17.62 -5.73
C ARG A 19 -4.42 17.13 -4.92
N ARG A 20 -5.52 16.75 -5.59
CA ARG A 20 -6.72 16.21 -4.94
C ARG A 20 -6.44 14.85 -4.30
N HIS A 21 -5.76 13.95 -5.01
CA HIS A 21 -5.40 12.64 -4.45
C HIS A 21 -4.43 12.75 -3.26
N LEU A 22 -3.48 13.69 -3.29
CA LEU A 22 -2.60 13.96 -2.16
C LEU A 22 -3.37 14.55 -0.96
N ALA A 23 -4.27 15.50 -1.20
CA ALA A 23 -5.13 16.04 -0.15
C ALA A 23 -6.00 14.93 0.47
N ASP A 24 -6.64 14.09 -0.34
CA ASP A 24 -7.42 12.94 0.12
C ASP A 24 -6.59 11.95 0.97
N ALA A 25 -5.30 11.77 0.64
CA ALA A 25 -4.43 10.83 1.35
C ALA A 25 -3.99 11.35 2.73
N VAL A 26 -3.91 12.67 2.89
CA VAL A 26 -3.40 13.32 4.11
C VAL A 26 -4.53 13.74 5.05
N LEU A 27 -5.74 14.00 4.51
CA LEU A 27 -6.88 14.53 5.25
C LEU A 27 -7.29 13.69 6.48
N PRO A 28 -7.37 12.35 6.43
CA PRO A 28 -7.72 11.56 7.61
C PRO A 28 -6.67 11.64 8.73
N ASN A 29 -5.39 11.80 8.39
CA ASN A 29 -4.32 11.93 9.38
C ASN A 29 -4.33 13.30 10.05
N ILE A 30 -4.58 14.37 9.29
CA ILE A 30 -4.72 15.71 9.86
C ILE A 30 -5.92 15.74 10.80
N ALA A 31 -7.07 15.17 10.38
CA ALA A 31 -8.27 15.11 11.19
C ALA A 31 -8.06 14.32 12.49
N PHE A 32 -7.34 13.19 12.42
CA PHE A 32 -6.92 12.44 13.60
C PHE A 32 -6.09 13.29 14.55
N LEU A 33 -5.03 13.94 14.03
CA LEU A 33 -4.06 14.66 14.83
C LEU A 33 -4.71 15.83 15.57
N VAL A 34 -5.57 16.58 14.87
CA VAL A 34 -6.30 17.73 15.42
C VAL A 34 -7.33 17.27 16.47
N GLY A 35 -8.10 16.21 16.19
CA GLY A 35 -9.09 15.70 17.14
C GLY A 35 -8.44 15.09 18.39
N TYR A 36 -7.29 14.43 18.22
CA TYR A 36 -6.53 13.84 19.32
C TYR A 36 -5.97 14.91 20.27
N GLU A 37 -5.29 15.94 19.72
CA GLU A 37 -4.74 17.05 20.52
C GLU A 37 -5.83 17.80 21.29
N ALA A 38 -6.98 18.02 20.66
CA ALA A 38 -8.02 18.84 21.26
C ALA A 38 -8.82 18.13 22.36
N LEU A 39 -9.10 16.83 22.20
CA LEU A 39 -10.19 16.18 22.93
C LEU A 39 -9.85 14.77 23.43
N GLY A 40 -8.72 14.20 23.02
CA GLY A 40 -8.31 12.85 23.40
C GLY A 40 -8.55 11.81 22.32
N VAL A 41 -8.24 10.56 22.67
CA VAL A 41 -8.09 9.48 21.68
C VAL A 41 -9.40 9.11 21.00
N GLN A 42 -10.53 9.14 21.70
CA GLN A 42 -11.82 8.77 21.12
C GLN A 42 -12.21 9.76 20.02
N GLU A 43 -12.02 11.04 20.26
CA GLU A 43 -12.43 12.15 19.41
C GLU A 43 -11.49 12.30 18.21
N GLY A 44 -10.19 12.08 18.40
CA GLY A 44 -9.22 11.93 17.31
C GLY A 44 -9.59 10.77 16.38
N VAL A 45 -9.90 9.59 16.94
CA VAL A 45 -10.34 8.43 16.15
C VAL A 45 -11.64 8.73 15.41
N ILE A 46 -12.64 9.32 16.07
CA ILE A 46 -13.92 9.68 15.46
C ILE A 46 -13.70 10.67 14.31
N ALA A 47 -12.85 11.68 14.48
CA ALA A 47 -12.55 12.67 13.45
C ALA A 47 -11.85 12.06 12.23
N ALA A 48 -10.87 11.18 12.45
CA ALA A 48 -10.15 10.47 11.39
C ALA A 48 -11.07 9.54 10.59
N VAL A 49 -11.89 8.77 11.30
CA VAL A 49 -12.86 7.84 10.73
C VAL A 49 -13.93 8.60 9.96
N ALA A 50 -14.45 9.70 10.51
CA ALA A 50 -15.41 10.57 9.83
C ALA A 50 -14.82 11.16 8.54
N ALA A 51 -13.59 11.69 8.59
CA ALA A 51 -12.91 12.22 7.40
C ALA A 51 -12.67 11.14 6.33
N GLY A 52 -12.26 9.93 6.75
CA GLY A 52 -12.10 8.77 5.87
C GLY A 52 -13.42 8.32 5.24
N LEU A 53 -14.51 8.28 6.02
CA LEU A 53 -15.85 7.96 5.55
C LEU A 53 -16.37 8.99 4.56
N VAL A 54 -16.18 10.29 4.82
CA VAL A 54 -16.55 11.36 3.90
C VAL A 54 -15.83 11.19 2.55
N LEU A 55 -14.53 10.88 2.55
CA LEU A 55 -13.78 10.60 1.33
C LEU A 55 -14.31 9.37 0.57
N VAL A 56 -14.69 8.31 1.29
CA VAL A 56 -15.30 7.11 0.70
C VAL A 56 -16.67 7.44 0.10
N VAL A 57 -17.51 8.21 0.78
CA VAL A 57 -18.83 8.65 0.29
C VAL A 57 -18.68 9.53 -0.95
N VAL A 58 -17.75 10.49 -0.95
CA VAL A 58 -17.46 11.31 -2.13
C VAL A 58 -17.02 10.44 -3.32
N ARG A 59 -16.23 9.38 -3.08
CA ARG A 59 -15.81 8.44 -4.13
C ARG A 59 -16.93 7.50 -4.62
N LEU A 60 -17.85 7.14 -3.74
CA LEU A 60 -19.08 6.42 -4.09
C LEU A 60 -19.99 7.25 -4.99
N LEU A 61 -20.22 8.51 -4.61
CA LEU A 61 -21.01 9.47 -5.40
C LEU A 61 -20.35 9.77 -6.75
N ALA A 62 -19.02 9.70 -6.82
CA ALA A 62 -18.26 9.79 -8.06
C ALA A 62 -18.34 8.53 -8.97
N ARG A 63 -19.21 7.55 -8.66
CA ARG A 63 -19.47 6.32 -9.44
C ARG A 63 -18.21 5.51 -9.80
N ARG A 64 -17.25 5.44 -8.87
CA ARG A 64 -16.11 4.51 -9.01
C ARG A 64 -16.62 3.06 -8.86
N ARG A 65 -15.96 2.09 -9.51
CA ARG A 65 -16.37 0.67 -9.55
C ARG A 65 -16.88 0.19 -8.19
N LEU A 66 -18.16 -0.19 -8.13
CA LEU A 66 -18.90 -0.52 -6.90
C LEU A 66 -18.19 -1.61 -6.07
N THR A 67 -17.59 -2.59 -6.75
CA THR A 67 -16.79 -3.67 -6.14
C THR A 67 -15.60 -3.17 -5.33
N MET A 68 -14.90 -2.14 -5.81
CA MET A 68 -13.76 -1.56 -5.09
C MET A 68 -14.20 -0.84 -3.83
N VAL A 69 -15.37 -0.19 -3.87
CA VAL A 69 -15.88 0.52 -2.70
C VAL A 69 -16.42 -0.46 -1.66
N VAL A 70 -17.17 -1.47 -2.07
CA VAL A 70 -17.66 -2.52 -1.16
C VAL A 70 -16.49 -3.24 -0.49
N ALA A 71 -15.42 -3.55 -1.23
CA ALA A 71 -14.21 -4.14 -0.66
C ALA A 71 -13.51 -3.20 0.34
N ALA A 72 -13.35 -1.92 0.00
CA ALA A 72 -12.75 -0.93 0.89
C ALA A 72 -13.58 -0.72 2.16
N PHE A 73 -14.91 -0.63 2.03
CA PHE A 73 -15.83 -0.48 3.15
C PHE A 73 -15.85 -1.72 4.04
N GLY A 74 -15.88 -2.92 3.46
CA GLY A 74 -15.78 -4.18 4.20
C GLY A 74 -14.47 -4.29 5.00
N LEU A 75 -13.37 -3.80 4.44
CA LEU A 75 -12.09 -3.77 5.16
C LEU A 75 -12.12 -2.80 6.35
N VAL A 76 -12.72 -1.62 6.20
CA VAL A 76 -12.91 -0.68 7.31
C VAL A 76 -13.80 -1.29 8.40
N LEU A 77 -14.92 -1.93 8.00
CA LEU A 77 -15.79 -2.64 8.93
C LEU A 77 -15.05 -3.72 9.70
N LEU A 78 -14.15 -4.48 9.05
CA LEU A 78 -13.34 -5.49 9.73
C LEU A 78 -12.47 -4.88 10.85
N HIS A 79 -11.87 -3.71 10.60
CA HIS A 79 -11.05 -3.04 11.62
C HIS A 79 -11.91 -2.52 12.78
N VAL A 80 -13.07 -1.92 12.48
CA VAL A 80 -14.01 -1.43 13.49
C VAL A 80 -14.57 -2.59 14.32
N LEU A 81 -14.90 -3.71 13.67
CA LEU A 81 -15.43 -4.90 14.33
C LEU A 81 -14.46 -5.45 15.38
N MET A 82 -13.14 -5.43 15.12
CA MET A 82 -12.15 -5.86 16.11
C MET A 82 -12.25 -5.04 17.39
N VAL A 83 -12.31 -3.71 17.28
CA VAL A 83 -12.48 -2.82 18.43
C VAL A 83 -13.80 -3.07 19.15
N LEU A 84 -14.90 -3.29 18.42
CA LEU A 84 -16.21 -3.53 19.03
C LEU A 84 -16.27 -4.85 19.80
N VAL A 85 -15.57 -5.87 19.32
CA VAL A 85 -15.54 -7.19 19.97
C VAL A 85 -14.66 -7.18 21.22
N THR A 86 -13.52 -6.48 21.17
CA THR A 86 -12.53 -6.53 22.26
C THR A 86 -12.63 -5.37 23.24
N GLY A 87 -13.23 -4.26 22.83
CA GLY A 87 -13.30 -3.03 23.60
C GLY A 87 -12.00 -2.22 23.61
N GLU A 88 -10.96 -2.66 22.88
CA GLU A 88 -9.64 -2.02 22.91
C GLU A 88 -9.29 -1.29 21.61
N GLY A 89 -8.85 -0.03 21.71
CA GLY A 89 -8.50 0.78 20.54
C GLY A 89 -7.32 0.25 19.72
N ARG A 90 -6.38 -0.49 20.34
CA ARG A 90 -5.24 -1.09 19.62
C ARG A 90 -5.68 -2.19 18.63
N ASP A 91 -6.84 -2.80 18.85
CA ASP A 91 -7.32 -3.94 18.06
C ASP A 91 -7.87 -3.51 16.70
N TYR A 92 -8.09 -2.20 16.51
CA TYR A 92 -8.25 -1.61 15.19
C TYR A 92 -7.10 -2.00 14.25
N PHE A 93 -5.89 -2.20 14.78
CA PHE A 93 -4.69 -2.51 13.99
C PHE A 93 -4.42 -4.01 13.83
N LEU A 94 -5.18 -4.89 14.49
CA LEU A 94 -5.02 -6.34 14.37
C LEU A 94 -5.08 -6.85 12.93
N PRO A 95 -6.07 -6.44 12.10
CA PRO A 95 -6.13 -6.91 10.71
C PRO A 95 -4.89 -6.51 9.91
N TRP A 96 -4.34 -5.32 10.17
CA TRP A 96 -3.09 -4.87 9.56
C TRP A 96 -1.91 -5.76 9.99
N LEU A 97 -1.75 -6.04 11.29
CA LEU A 97 -0.69 -6.95 11.76
C LEU A 97 -0.82 -8.36 11.18
N VAL A 98 -2.03 -8.91 11.14
CA VAL A 98 -2.29 -10.26 10.58
C VAL A 98 -1.87 -10.33 9.11
N VAL A 99 -2.26 -9.34 8.30
CA VAL A 99 -1.88 -9.30 6.88
C VAL A 99 -0.37 -9.20 6.71
N ASN A 100 0.31 -8.37 7.51
CA ASN A 100 1.78 -8.24 7.46
C ASN A 100 2.48 -9.52 7.92
N SER A 101 1.94 -10.22 8.91
CA SER A 101 2.44 -11.53 9.37
C SER A 101 2.34 -12.58 8.28
N LEU A 102 1.18 -12.70 7.64
CA LEU A 102 0.98 -13.63 6.52
C LEU A 102 1.89 -13.28 5.34
N ALA A 103 1.98 -12.00 4.99
CA ALA A 103 2.86 -11.53 3.92
C ALA A 103 4.33 -11.85 4.22
N THR A 104 4.79 -11.64 5.46
CA THR A 104 6.14 -11.99 5.90
C THR A 104 6.41 -13.48 5.69
N VAL A 105 5.53 -14.36 6.17
CA VAL A 105 5.69 -15.82 6.02
C VAL A 105 5.74 -16.23 4.55
N VAL A 106 4.84 -15.70 3.72
CA VAL A 106 4.77 -16.03 2.29
C VAL A 106 6.03 -15.56 1.55
N PHE A 107 6.45 -14.31 1.74
CA PHE A 107 7.61 -13.74 1.05
C PHE A 107 8.93 -14.33 1.57
N ALA A 108 9.08 -14.49 2.88
CA ALA A 108 10.26 -15.11 3.48
C ALA A 108 10.39 -16.58 3.08
N GLY A 109 9.29 -17.35 3.12
CA GLY A 109 9.28 -18.75 2.69
C GLY A 109 9.61 -18.88 1.20
N SER A 110 9.03 -18.03 0.35
CA SER A 110 9.34 -17.95 -1.07
C SER A 110 10.83 -17.64 -1.34
N TRP A 111 11.39 -16.69 -0.59
CA TRP A 111 12.81 -16.33 -0.68
C TRP A 111 13.72 -17.48 -0.21
N LEU A 112 13.38 -18.14 0.91
CA LEU A 112 14.17 -19.22 1.51
C LEU A 112 14.21 -20.47 0.62
N ILE A 113 13.09 -20.79 -0.04
CA ILE A 113 12.99 -21.92 -1.00
C ILE A 113 13.58 -21.54 -2.39
N ARG A 114 14.11 -20.31 -2.53
CA ARG A 114 14.66 -19.75 -3.78
C ARG A 114 13.67 -19.76 -4.95
N ARG A 115 12.38 -19.68 -4.66
CA ARG A 115 11.29 -19.61 -5.66
C ARG A 115 10.58 -18.27 -5.52
N PRO A 116 11.12 -17.18 -6.10
CA PRO A 116 10.63 -15.83 -5.86
C PRO A 116 9.21 -15.65 -6.38
N ILE A 117 8.30 -15.24 -5.49
CA ILE A 117 6.90 -15.02 -5.83
C ILE A 117 6.73 -13.87 -6.84
N SER A 118 7.69 -12.96 -6.88
CA SER A 118 7.73 -11.85 -7.84
C SER A 118 7.78 -12.34 -9.29
N MET A 119 8.40 -13.50 -9.58
CA MET A 119 8.38 -14.11 -10.92
C MET A 119 6.98 -14.54 -11.36
N ARG A 120 6.10 -14.91 -10.42
CA ARG A 120 4.70 -15.26 -10.75
C ARG A 120 3.88 -14.01 -11.04
N LEU A 121 4.20 -12.90 -10.38
CA LEU A 121 3.51 -11.61 -10.56
C LEU A 121 3.97 -10.85 -11.81
N SER A 122 5.22 -11.02 -12.26
CA SER A 122 5.82 -10.24 -13.35
C SER A 122 5.52 -10.74 -14.76
N ARG A 123 4.85 -11.89 -14.91
CA ARG A 123 4.59 -12.55 -16.21
C ARG A 123 3.81 -11.71 -17.23
N PHE A 124 3.27 -10.55 -16.82
CA PHE A 124 2.44 -9.68 -17.65
C PHE A 124 3.03 -8.29 -17.90
N SER A 125 4.27 -8.01 -17.48
CA SER A 125 4.78 -6.63 -17.39
C SER A 125 6.09 -6.32 -18.13
N GLY A 126 6.54 -7.18 -19.06
CA GLY A 126 7.76 -6.93 -19.85
C GLY A 126 9.04 -6.79 -19.01
N MET A 127 9.05 -7.40 -17.83
CA MET A 127 10.15 -7.39 -16.88
C MET A 127 11.16 -8.51 -17.21
N THR A 128 12.38 -8.41 -16.68
CA THR A 128 13.42 -9.44 -16.85
C THR A 128 12.95 -10.78 -16.29
N ASP A 129 13.30 -11.89 -16.95
CA ASP A 129 13.09 -13.24 -16.45
C ASP A 129 14.23 -13.73 -15.53
N ASP A 130 15.26 -12.90 -15.27
CA ASP A 130 16.40 -13.23 -14.41
C ASP A 130 15.93 -13.64 -12.98
N PRO A 131 16.10 -14.92 -12.59
CA PRO A 131 15.70 -15.40 -11.27
C PRO A 131 16.44 -14.68 -10.13
N ALA A 132 17.69 -14.22 -10.35
CA ALA A 132 18.48 -13.54 -9.33
C ALA A 132 17.96 -12.13 -9.05
N ALA A 133 17.53 -11.39 -10.08
CA ALA A 133 16.82 -10.11 -9.91
C ALA A 133 15.51 -10.30 -9.13
N HIS A 134 14.75 -11.34 -9.46
CA HIS A 134 13.50 -11.67 -8.78
C HIS A 134 13.67 -12.09 -7.32
N LEU A 135 14.75 -12.81 -6.99
CA LEU A 135 15.11 -13.13 -5.61
C LEU A 135 15.48 -11.88 -4.81
N ARG A 136 16.22 -10.93 -5.39
CA ARG A 136 16.54 -9.64 -4.76
C ARG A 136 15.28 -8.83 -4.46
N VAL A 137 14.35 -8.77 -5.40
CA VAL A 137 13.05 -8.12 -5.19
C VAL A 137 12.26 -8.83 -4.09
N THR A 138 12.21 -10.17 -4.09
CA THR A 138 11.47 -10.90 -3.07
C THR A 138 12.07 -10.65 -1.68
N ALA A 139 13.40 -10.64 -1.55
CA ALA A 139 14.09 -10.26 -0.31
C ALA A 139 13.78 -8.82 0.12
N LEU A 140 13.77 -7.87 -0.83
CA LEU A 140 13.42 -6.48 -0.57
C LEU A 140 12.00 -6.33 0.01
N TRP A 141 11.03 -7.06 -0.54
CA TRP A 141 9.66 -7.10 -0.02
C TRP A 141 9.57 -7.83 1.33
N THR A 142 10.29 -8.94 1.50
CA THR A 142 10.40 -9.61 2.81
C THR A 142 10.88 -8.63 3.88
N GLY A 143 11.92 -7.84 3.59
CA GLY A 143 12.43 -6.84 4.52
C GLY A 143 11.39 -5.79 4.90
N LEU A 144 10.56 -5.35 3.95
CA LEU A 144 9.46 -4.42 4.25
C LEU A 144 8.43 -5.03 5.18
N TRP A 145 7.99 -6.27 4.92
CA TRP A 145 6.99 -6.93 5.76
C TRP A 145 7.52 -7.24 7.16
N VAL A 146 8.79 -7.63 7.27
CA VAL A 146 9.47 -7.78 8.56
C VAL A 146 9.55 -6.45 9.30
N LEU A 147 9.88 -5.35 8.62
CA LEU A 147 9.91 -4.02 9.22
C LEU A 147 8.54 -3.60 9.78
N HIS A 148 7.46 -3.91 9.07
CA HIS A 148 6.10 -3.66 9.57
C HIS A 148 5.85 -4.36 10.91
N LEU A 149 6.30 -5.60 11.06
CA LEU A 149 6.12 -6.36 12.30
C LEU A 149 7.05 -5.89 13.41
N LEU A 150 8.32 -5.61 13.08
CA LEU A 150 9.29 -5.10 14.05
C LEU A 150 8.86 -3.77 14.67
N VAL A 151 8.14 -2.93 13.93
CA VAL A 151 7.55 -1.69 14.45
C VAL A 151 6.17 -1.93 15.07
N GLY A 152 5.31 -2.66 14.36
CA GLY A 152 3.90 -2.83 14.74
C GLY A 152 3.70 -3.68 15.99
N VAL A 153 4.41 -4.80 16.12
CA VAL A 153 4.22 -5.74 17.23
C VAL A 153 4.60 -5.12 18.59
N PRO A 154 5.76 -4.45 18.75
CA PRO A 154 6.09 -3.79 20.02
C PRO A 154 5.11 -2.67 20.38
N LEU A 155 4.69 -1.86 19.40
CA LEU A 155 3.71 -0.79 19.64
C LEU A 155 2.33 -1.33 20.04
N TYR A 156 1.93 -2.47 19.47
CA TYR A 156 0.71 -3.16 19.85
C TYR A 156 0.78 -3.77 21.25
N ALA A 157 1.91 -4.40 21.59
CA ALA A 157 2.15 -4.92 22.92
C ALA A 157 2.14 -3.81 24.00
N ALA A 158 2.62 -2.61 23.63
CA ALA A 158 2.60 -1.42 24.48
C ALA A 158 1.28 -0.62 24.43
N SER A 159 0.26 -1.09 23.68
CA SER A 159 -1.03 -0.40 23.50
C SER A 159 -0.90 1.05 23.00
N GLN A 160 0.15 1.36 22.23
CA GLN A 160 0.44 2.70 21.70
C GLN A 160 -0.37 2.99 20.42
N VAL A 161 -1.67 3.24 20.58
CA VAL A 161 -2.64 3.42 19.48
C VAL A 161 -2.24 4.53 18.50
N VAL A 162 -1.79 5.68 19.02
CA VAL A 162 -1.34 6.81 18.18
C VAL A 162 -0.13 6.42 17.34
N ALA A 163 0.87 5.79 17.97
CA ALA A 163 2.07 5.34 17.28
C ALA A 163 1.79 4.25 16.24
N LEU A 164 0.85 3.33 16.51
CA LEU A 164 0.36 2.35 15.54
C LEU A 164 -0.28 3.03 14.32
N GLY A 165 -1.05 4.10 14.55
CA GLY A 165 -1.63 4.94 13.49
C GLY A 165 -0.56 5.53 12.57
N VAL A 166 0.43 6.20 13.17
CA VAL A 166 1.56 6.82 12.45
C VAL A 166 2.36 5.74 11.71
N ALA A 167 2.70 4.64 12.37
CA ALA A 167 3.46 3.55 11.77
C ALA A 167 2.73 2.95 10.56
N LYS A 168 1.43 2.64 10.69
CA LYS A 168 0.61 2.13 9.58
C LYS A 168 0.53 3.11 8.41
N PHE A 169 0.47 4.41 8.69
CA PHE A 169 0.44 5.43 7.64
C PHE A 169 1.78 5.53 6.90
N VAL A 170 2.91 5.64 7.63
CA VAL A 170 4.25 5.79 7.04
C VAL A 170 4.68 4.52 6.31
N LEU A 171 4.51 3.36 6.94
CA LEU A 171 4.90 2.06 6.39
C LEU A 171 3.89 1.53 5.37
N GLY A 172 2.66 2.05 5.35
CA GLY A 172 1.63 1.63 4.42
C GLY A 172 1.79 2.27 3.03
N PRO A 173 0.88 3.14 2.57
CA PRO A 173 0.85 3.61 1.18
C PRO A 173 2.19 4.22 0.67
N PRO A 174 2.89 5.09 1.42
CA PRO A 174 4.15 5.67 0.96
C PRO A 174 5.23 4.62 0.71
N ALA A 175 5.43 3.69 1.66
CA ALA A 175 6.44 2.65 1.51
C ALA A 175 6.09 1.67 0.38
N ILE A 176 4.82 1.29 0.24
CA ILE A 176 4.36 0.42 -0.86
C ILE A 176 4.66 1.05 -2.24
N VAL A 177 4.41 2.35 -2.41
CA VAL A 177 4.74 3.07 -3.65
C VAL A 177 6.25 3.07 -3.91
N LEU A 178 7.05 3.38 -2.89
CA LEU A 178 8.51 3.38 -3.00
C LEU A 178 9.06 1.98 -3.36
N TRP A 179 8.58 0.92 -2.71
CA TRP A 179 8.98 -0.46 -3.00
C TRP A 179 8.51 -0.93 -4.37
N GLY A 180 7.32 -0.50 -4.80
CA GLY A 180 6.84 -0.71 -6.16
C GLY A 180 7.77 -0.08 -7.19
N TYR A 181 8.20 1.16 -6.96
CA TYR A 181 9.17 1.84 -7.80
C TYR A 181 10.53 1.13 -7.82
N LEU A 182 11.06 0.70 -6.67
CA LEU A 182 12.31 -0.06 -6.59
C LEU A 182 12.20 -1.39 -7.33
N THR A 183 11.07 -2.08 -7.20
CA THR A 183 10.77 -3.33 -7.91
C THR A 183 10.81 -3.09 -9.43
N TRP A 184 10.12 -2.07 -9.90
CA TRP A 184 10.13 -1.69 -11.32
C TRP A 184 11.55 -1.35 -11.79
N ARG A 185 12.32 -0.58 -11.02
CA ARG A 185 13.71 -0.24 -11.38
C ARG A 185 14.61 -1.47 -11.47
N LEU A 186 14.45 -2.43 -10.55
CA LEU A 186 15.26 -3.65 -10.50
C LEU A 186 14.87 -4.67 -11.56
N LEU A 187 13.62 -4.69 -12.00
CA LEU A 187 13.09 -5.66 -12.95
C LEU A 187 12.89 -5.13 -14.36
N ARG A 188 13.00 -3.82 -14.58
CA ARG A 188 12.89 -3.22 -15.92
C ARG A 188 14.07 -3.67 -16.78
N THR A 189 13.75 -4.33 -17.88
CA THR A 189 14.68 -4.54 -18.99
C THR A 189 15.04 -3.18 -19.59
N ARG A 190 16.35 -2.87 -19.68
CA ARG A 190 16.79 -1.67 -20.41
C ARG A 190 16.42 -1.89 -21.88
N PRO A 191 15.65 -0.99 -22.53
CA PRO A 191 15.53 -1.03 -23.98
C PRO A 191 16.94 -0.87 -24.57
N ALA A 192 17.28 -1.68 -25.57
CA ALA A 192 18.59 -1.68 -26.25
C ALA A 192 19.00 -0.33 -26.89
N ALA A 193 18.18 0.72 -26.77
CA ALA A 193 18.36 2.03 -27.39
C ALA A 193 19.51 2.88 -26.81
N VAL A 194 20.11 2.52 -25.66
CA VAL A 194 21.32 3.19 -25.15
C VAL A 194 22.59 2.45 -25.56
N ALA A 195 22.51 1.14 -25.84
CA ALA A 195 23.67 0.36 -26.28
C ALA A 195 24.07 0.69 -27.73
N ALA A 196 23.09 0.92 -28.61
CA ALA A 196 23.35 1.29 -30.01
C ALA A 196 23.96 2.70 -30.16
N ALA A 197 23.62 3.64 -29.26
CA ALA A 197 24.16 5.00 -29.29
C ALA A 197 25.63 5.08 -28.80
N ASP A 198 26.02 4.19 -27.88
CA ASP A 198 27.40 4.08 -27.39
C ASP A 198 28.32 3.31 -28.37
N GLU A 199 27.77 2.42 -29.20
CA GLU A 199 28.51 1.69 -30.25
C GLU A 199 28.79 2.53 -31.50
N GLU A 200 27.90 3.48 -31.83
CA GLU A 200 28.08 4.41 -32.96
C GLU A 200 28.97 5.63 -32.61
N GLN A 201 29.36 5.76 -31.34
CA GLN A 201 30.29 6.79 -30.84
C GLN A 201 31.68 6.25 -30.46
N ARG A 202 31.99 4.98 -30.76
CA ARG A 202 33.33 4.37 -30.65
C ARG A 202 33.91 4.05 -32.03
#